data_AF-A0A381PTT3-F1
#
_entry.id   AF-A0A381PTT3-F1
#
_cell.length_a   1.000
_cell.length_b   1.000
_cell.length_c   1.000
_cell.angle_alpha   90.00
_cell.angle_beta   90.00
_cell.angle_gamma   90.00
#
_symmetry.space_group_name_H-M   'P 1'
#
loop_
_entity.id
_entity.type
_entity.pdbx_description
1 polymer ?
#
loop_
_entity_poly.entity_id
_entity_poly.type
_entity_poly.pdbx_seq_one_letter_code
_entity_poly.pdbx_strand_id
1 'polypeptide(L)'
;MSLSKISSLLLLSLLVILLSGTFILLLFAVQTEPGVTNPPALTSNEISRVEQLLLKNAPQSPSARSEQNLQLNADELNLLLSYSINMTRLSPEWAAALTLADNTVNTKLTFRLVDGWIPLYLNFGVDLILNDSLLVLDKLVVGKLQVPNGLLELASTNMRNYLDIENNAYQDFSELITNIDQVSVIQDRIYVTLQWDPVLISRISEQAQRLFISDEDQQRIMEHYRLISEIADAIPANLRAVSLNTFLVPMFTAANERSESGSDPIAENRTLFQTLAIYVNRENISQLLGETLAKEMQPAKYIEVRLKRRQDLAQHLVSIAAITASVGADFAQLLSTTKEAYDARYRSGF
;
A
#
# COMPACT_ATOMS: atom_id res chain seq x y z
N MET A 1 38.39 47.72 13.57
CA MET A 1 37.13 46.93 13.55
C MET A 1 37.29 45.81 14.57
N SER A 2 36.43 45.69 15.60
CA SER A 2 36.62 44.69 16.65
C SER A 2 36.46 43.27 16.07
N LEU A 3 37.23 42.31 16.58
CA LEU A 3 37.12 40.90 16.15
C LEU A 3 35.67 40.37 16.23
N SER A 4 34.87 40.87 17.16
CA SER A 4 33.43 40.54 17.30
C SER A 4 32.56 41.00 16.13
N LYS A 5 32.88 42.14 15.50
CA LYS A 5 32.14 42.61 14.30
C LYS A 5 32.52 41.81 13.07
N ILE A 6 33.79 41.39 12.97
CA ILE A 6 34.25 40.53 11.87
C ILE A 6 33.63 39.13 11.98
N SER A 7 33.58 38.54 13.17
CA SER A 7 32.95 37.22 13.36
C SER A 7 31.44 37.24 13.12
N SER A 8 30.74 38.30 13.55
CA SER A 8 29.32 38.49 13.26
C SER A 8 29.03 38.63 11.76
N LEU A 9 29.86 39.38 11.02
CA LEU A 9 29.72 39.52 9.57
C LEU A 9 30.01 38.21 8.83
N LEU A 10 31.01 37.43 9.28
CA LEU A 10 31.31 36.11 8.72
C LEU A 10 30.19 35.09 8.99
N LEU A 11 29.64 35.07 10.20
CA LEU A 11 28.49 34.23 10.54
C LEU A 11 27.25 34.60 9.73
N LEU A 12 26.96 35.90 9.58
CA LEU A 12 25.85 36.37 8.77
C LEU A 12 26.04 36.01 7.29
N SER A 13 27.25 36.17 6.76
CA SER A 13 27.57 35.79 5.38
C SER A 13 27.44 34.29 5.17
N LEU A 14 27.90 33.47 6.12
CA LEU A 14 27.75 32.02 6.09
C LEU A 14 26.26 31.61 6.14
N LEU A 15 25.47 32.25 7.00
CA LEU A 15 24.03 32.02 7.09
C LEU A 15 23.32 32.39 5.78
N VAL A 16 23.66 33.53 5.18
CA VAL A 16 23.11 33.96 3.90
C VAL A 16 23.49 32.99 2.79
N ILE A 17 24.73 32.52 2.73
CA ILE A 17 25.17 31.51 1.76
C ILE A 17 24.42 30.20 1.98
N LEU A 18 24.23 29.77 3.22
CA LEU A 18 23.50 28.54 3.53
C LEU A 18 22.03 28.64 3.10
N LEU A 19 21.34 29.73 3.47
CA LEU A 19 19.94 29.95 3.13
C LEU A 19 19.73 30.14 1.61
N SER A 20 20.57 30.94 0.97
CA SER A 20 20.51 31.15 -0.48
C SER A 20 20.86 29.88 -1.25
N GLY A 21 21.85 29.11 -0.78
CA GLY A 21 22.18 27.81 -1.36
C GLY A 21 21.00 26.84 -1.31
N THR A 22 20.37 26.67 -0.15
CA THR A 22 19.17 25.82 -0.02
C THR A 22 18.02 26.30 -0.89
N PHE A 23 17.80 27.62 -0.94
CA PHE A 23 16.75 28.19 -1.78
C PHE A 23 17.00 27.97 -3.28
N ILE A 24 18.24 28.15 -3.73
CA ILE A 24 18.66 27.89 -5.11
C ILE A 24 18.47 26.41 -5.44
N LEU A 25 18.87 25.50 -4.55
CA LEU A 25 18.65 24.06 -4.74
C LEU A 25 17.15 23.74 -4.89
N LEU A 26 16.30 24.33 -4.08
CA LEU A 26 14.85 24.15 -4.17
C LEU A 26 14.30 24.65 -5.52
N LEU A 27 14.78 25.79 -6.02
CA LEU A 27 14.41 26.31 -7.34
C LEU A 27 14.83 25.40 -8.50
N PHE A 28 15.95 24.69 -8.39
CA PHE A 28 16.39 23.74 -9.41
C PHE A 28 15.72 22.36 -9.30
N ALA A 29 15.24 22.00 -8.10
CA ALA A 29 14.49 20.77 -7.86
C ALA A 29 13.06 20.86 -8.37
N VAL A 30 12.39 22.01 -8.19
CA VAL A 30 11.00 22.21 -8.60
C VAL A 30 10.91 22.66 -10.07
N GLN A 31 9.95 22.11 -10.79
CA GLN A 31 9.72 22.38 -12.21
C GLN A 31 8.25 22.74 -12.47
N THR A 32 7.98 23.45 -13.56
CA THR A 32 6.61 23.86 -13.95
C THR A 32 5.90 22.87 -14.86
N GLU A 33 6.60 21.83 -15.30
CA GLU A 33 6.10 20.81 -16.21
C GLU A 33 6.31 19.41 -15.59
N PRO A 34 5.37 18.49 -15.80
CA PRO A 34 5.52 17.11 -15.35
C PRO A 34 6.53 16.36 -16.22
N GLY A 35 7.39 15.55 -15.59
CA GLY A 35 8.31 14.65 -16.28
C GLY A 35 7.64 13.40 -16.85
N VAL A 36 6.52 12.99 -16.24
CA VAL A 36 5.62 11.92 -16.69
C VAL A 36 4.18 12.38 -16.49
N THR A 37 3.30 12.06 -17.44
CA THR A 37 1.88 12.38 -17.33
C THR A 37 1.15 11.30 -16.54
N ASN A 38 0.15 11.68 -15.75
CA ASN A 38 -0.68 10.70 -15.05
C ASN A 38 -1.35 9.77 -16.08
N PRO A 39 -1.28 8.44 -15.88
CA PRO A 39 -2.01 7.52 -16.72
C PRO A 39 -3.52 7.83 -16.59
N PRO A 40 -4.30 7.76 -17.69
CA PRO A 40 -5.74 7.88 -17.60
C PRO A 40 -6.32 6.75 -16.73
N ALA A 41 -7.60 6.87 -16.37
CA ALA A 41 -8.32 5.78 -15.73
C ALA A 41 -8.20 4.51 -16.59
N LEU A 42 -7.89 3.39 -15.93
CA LEU A 42 -7.66 2.12 -16.61
C LEU A 42 -8.92 1.65 -17.33
N THR A 43 -8.74 1.15 -18.55
CA THR A 43 -9.79 0.53 -19.34
C THR A 43 -10.09 -0.89 -18.83
N SER A 44 -11.29 -1.41 -19.12
CA SER A 44 -11.65 -2.79 -18.73
C SER A 44 -10.70 -3.84 -19.33
N ASN A 45 -10.16 -3.59 -20.53
CA ASN A 45 -9.18 -4.48 -21.17
C ASN A 45 -7.84 -4.47 -20.43
N GLU A 46 -7.40 -3.32 -19.95
CA GLU A 46 -6.18 -3.20 -19.14
C GLU A 46 -6.34 -3.91 -17.79
N ILE A 47 -7.50 -3.80 -17.15
CA ILE A 47 -7.82 -4.54 -15.91
C ILE A 47 -7.75 -6.05 -16.15
N SER A 48 -8.37 -6.55 -17.22
CA SER A 48 -8.28 -7.98 -17.58
C SER A 48 -6.84 -8.43 -17.87
N ARG A 49 -6.00 -7.56 -18.46
CA ARG A 49 -4.59 -7.85 -18.68
C ARG A 49 -3.80 -7.90 -17.36
N VAL A 50 -4.10 -7.02 -16.40
CA VAL A 50 -3.54 -7.09 -15.04
C VAL A 50 -3.91 -8.41 -14.37
N GLU A 51 -5.18 -8.81 -14.42
CA GLU A 51 -5.63 -10.10 -13.88
C GLU A 51 -4.85 -11.27 -14.49
N GLN A 52 -4.69 -11.30 -15.82
CA GLN A 52 -3.91 -12.35 -16.49
C GLN A 52 -2.43 -12.34 -16.06
N LEU A 53 -1.84 -11.16 -15.87
CA LEU A 53 -0.46 -11.03 -15.38
C LEU A 53 -0.33 -11.57 -13.95
N LEU A 54 -1.27 -11.26 -13.06
CA LEU A 54 -1.28 -11.78 -11.69
C LEU A 54 -1.45 -13.30 -11.68
N LEU A 55 -2.39 -13.84 -12.46
CA LEU A 55 -2.63 -15.28 -12.58
C LEU A 55 -1.46 -16.05 -13.17
N LYS A 56 -0.76 -15.46 -14.14
CA LYS A 56 0.42 -16.05 -14.77
C LYS A 56 1.59 -16.14 -13.78
N ASN A 57 1.75 -15.12 -12.95
CA ASN A 57 2.88 -14.95 -12.03
C ASN A 57 2.58 -15.40 -10.59
N ALA A 58 1.37 -15.87 -10.30
CA ALA A 58 1.01 -16.39 -8.99
C ALA A 58 1.73 -17.72 -8.71
N PRO A 59 2.17 -17.95 -7.45
CA PRO A 59 2.80 -19.20 -7.06
C PRO A 59 1.84 -20.38 -7.24
N GLN A 60 2.37 -21.56 -7.58
CA GLN A 60 1.55 -22.78 -7.73
C GLN A 60 0.96 -23.27 -6.40
N SER A 61 1.63 -22.98 -5.29
CA SER A 61 1.16 -23.28 -3.94
C SER A 61 1.37 -22.03 -3.08
N PRO A 62 0.35 -21.18 -2.89
CA PRO A 62 0.51 -19.89 -2.22
C PRO A 62 0.78 -20.05 -0.74
N SER A 63 0.44 -21.20 -0.17
CA SER A 63 0.61 -21.56 1.24
C SER A 63 1.95 -22.23 1.55
N ALA A 64 2.76 -22.54 0.55
CA ALA A 64 4.05 -23.21 0.72
C ALA A 64 5.19 -22.35 0.17
N ARG A 65 6.37 -22.46 0.80
CA ARG A 65 7.57 -21.84 0.26
C ARG A 65 7.92 -22.46 -1.10
N SER A 66 8.25 -21.62 -2.07
CA SER A 66 8.62 -22.06 -3.42
C SER A 66 9.44 -21.01 -4.14
N GLU A 67 10.33 -21.46 -5.03
CA GLU A 67 11.00 -20.55 -5.97
C GLU A 67 9.99 -20.06 -7.02
N GLN A 68 10.00 -18.76 -7.29
CA GLN A 68 9.16 -18.11 -8.29
C GLN A 68 10.03 -17.40 -9.31
N ASN A 69 9.69 -17.59 -10.58
CA ASN A 69 10.35 -16.97 -11.71
C ASN A 69 9.38 -16.01 -12.39
N LEU A 70 9.62 -14.72 -12.21
CA LEU A 70 8.83 -13.64 -12.79
C LEU A 70 9.50 -13.14 -14.07
N GLN A 71 8.70 -12.90 -15.10
CA GLN A 71 9.16 -12.32 -16.35
C GLN A 71 8.18 -11.25 -16.79
N LEU A 72 8.66 -10.01 -16.86
CA LEU A 72 7.85 -8.84 -17.22
C LEU A 72 8.60 -8.00 -18.25
N ASN A 73 7.90 -7.49 -19.26
CA ASN A 73 8.43 -6.44 -20.13
C ASN A 73 8.08 -5.04 -19.61
N ALA A 74 8.61 -4.01 -20.28
CA ALA A 74 8.35 -2.62 -19.90
C ALA A 74 6.85 -2.27 -19.90
N ASP A 75 6.07 -2.74 -20.89
CA ASP A 75 4.63 -2.45 -20.96
C ASP A 75 3.86 -3.06 -19.79
N GLU A 76 4.17 -4.32 -19.43
CA GLU A 76 3.55 -5.04 -18.32
C GLU A 76 3.90 -4.38 -16.99
N LEU A 77 5.15 -3.94 -16.79
CA LEU A 77 5.56 -3.18 -15.61
C LEU A 77 4.84 -1.84 -15.51
N ASN A 78 4.75 -1.07 -16.60
CA ASN A 78 4.05 0.21 -16.61
C ASN A 78 2.54 0.04 -16.38
N LEU A 79 1.95 -1.05 -16.86
CA LEU A 79 0.55 -1.37 -16.60
C LEU A 79 0.31 -1.66 -15.10
N LEU A 80 1.14 -2.50 -14.46
CA LEU A 80 1.06 -2.77 -13.02
C LEU A 80 1.30 -1.52 -12.18
N LEU A 81 2.22 -0.65 -12.61
CA LEU A 81 2.51 0.63 -11.97
C LEU A 81 1.32 1.59 -12.09
N SER A 82 0.76 1.73 -13.29
CA SER A 82 -0.43 2.55 -13.54
C SER A 82 -1.64 2.07 -12.74
N TYR A 83 -1.82 0.76 -12.60
CA TYR A 83 -2.82 0.16 -11.74
C TYR A 83 -2.61 0.53 -10.27
N SER A 84 -1.39 0.42 -9.77
CA SER A 84 -1.04 0.75 -8.37
C SER A 84 -1.25 2.24 -8.07
N ILE A 85 -0.90 3.13 -9.01
CA ILE A 85 -1.12 4.58 -8.89
C ILE A 85 -2.62 4.92 -8.85
N ASN A 86 -3.39 4.42 -9.83
CA ASN A 86 -4.83 4.66 -9.90
C ASN A 86 -5.57 4.11 -8.68
N MET A 87 -5.05 3.02 -8.11
CA MET A 87 -5.63 2.38 -6.94
C MET A 87 -5.41 3.20 -5.67
N THR A 88 -4.15 3.56 -5.40
CA THR A 88 -3.77 4.14 -4.11
C THR A 88 -4.26 5.57 -3.94
N ARG A 89 -4.53 6.29 -5.04
CA ARG A 89 -5.03 7.68 -5.06
C ARG A 89 -4.36 8.58 -4.02
N LEU A 90 -3.05 8.43 -3.87
CA LEU A 90 -2.29 9.19 -2.89
C LEU A 90 -2.38 10.68 -3.20
N SER A 91 -2.44 11.47 -2.14
CA SER A 91 -2.24 12.92 -2.19
C SER A 91 -0.87 13.24 -1.62
N PRO A 92 -0.01 13.98 -2.34
CA PRO A 92 -0.22 14.60 -3.65
C PRO A 92 -0.32 13.61 -4.83
N GLU A 93 -0.98 14.03 -5.92
CA GLU A 93 -1.05 13.25 -7.16
C GLU A 93 0.35 12.95 -7.70
N TRP A 94 0.56 11.73 -8.16
CA TRP A 94 1.84 11.30 -8.68
C TRP A 94 1.71 10.40 -9.91
N ALA A 95 2.68 10.53 -10.81
CA ALA A 95 2.84 9.71 -12.00
C ALA A 95 4.18 8.98 -11.96
N ALA A 96 4.25 7.83 -12.61
CA ALA A 96 5.50 7.12 -12.80
C ALA A 96 5.52 6.41 -14.14
N ALA A 97 6.71 6.34 -14.74
CA ALA A 97 6.95 5.54 -15.93
C ALA A 97 8.32 4.88 -15.82
N LEU A 98 8.41 3.66 -16.34
CA LEU A 98 9.61 2.85 -16.31
C LEU A 98 9.99 2.44 -17.73
N THR A 99 11.29 2.40 -18.00
CA THR A 99 11.85 1.84 -19.22
C THR A 99 12.92 0.81 -18.86
N LEU A 100 12.99 -0.24 -19.66
CA LEU A 100 14.01 -1.27 -19.54
C LEU A 100 15.01 -1.07 -20.68
N ALA A 101 16.28 -1.27 -20.38
CA ALA A 101 17.35 -1.42 -21.34
C ALA A 101 18.33 -2.47 -20.80
N ASP A 102 19.25 -2.97 -21.64
CA ASP A 102 20.15 -4.04 -21.20
C ASP A 102 20.90 -3.65 -19.92
N ASN A 103 20.79 -4.51 -18.90
CA ASN A 103 21.31 -4.32 -17.55
C ASN A 103 20.86 -3.04 -16.82
N THR A 104 19.85 -2.32 -17.30
CA THR A 104 19.42 -1.04 -16.72
C THR A 104 17.90 -0.91 -16.62
N VAL A 105 17.44 -0.30 -15.53
CA VAL A 105 16.04 0.06 -15.31
C VAL A 105 15.98 1.55 -15.03
N ASN A 106 15.38 2.31 -15.93
CA ASN A 106 15.26 3.75 -15.79
C ASN A 106 13.83 4.09 -15.42
N THR A 107 13.65 4.74 -14.27
CA THR A 107 12.35 5.10 -13.71
C THR A 107 12.25 6.61 -13.63
N LYS A 108 11.13 7.16 -14.09
CA LYS A 108 10.77 8.56 -13.91
C LYS A 108 9.56 8.65 -13.00
N LEU A 109 9.63 9.55 -12.03
CA LEU A 109 8.53 9.83 -11.10
C LEU A 109 8.21 11.32 -11.15
N THR A 110 6.95 11.67 -11.00
CA THR A 110 6.50 13.06 -10.95
C THR A 110 5.49 13.20 -9.83
N PHE A 111 5.71 14.15 -8.92
CA PHE A 111 4.74 14.53 -7.89
C PHE A 111 4.23 15.94 -8.18
N ARG A 112 2.91 16.13 -8.17
CA ARG A 112 2.29 17.45 -8.26
C ARG A 112 2.26 18.09 -6.88
N LEU A 113 3.10 19.10 -6.66
CA LEU A 113 3.23 19.77 -5.36
C LEU A 113 2.12 20.78 -5.11
N VAL A 114 1.86 21.63 -6.11
CA VAL A 114 0.89 22.73 -6.01
C VAL A 114 0.07 22.76 -7.29
N ASP A 115 -1.25 22.77 -7.12
CA ASP A 115 -2.17 23.06 -8.20
C ASP A 115 -2.60 24.53 -8.10
N GLY A 116 -2.37 25.30 -9.15
CA GLY A 116 -2.52 26.75 -9.13
C GLY A 116 -2.20 27.39 -10.47
N TRP A 117 -2.06 28.71 -10.51
CA TRP A 117 -1.82 29.44 -11.76
C TRP A 117 -0.49 29.07 -12.41
N ILE A 118 0.49 28.67 -11.60
CA ILE A 118 1.73 28.04 -12.03
C ILE A 118 1.80 26.69 -11.32
N PRO A 119 1.45 25.58 -11.99
CA PRO A 119 1.55 24.28 -11.37
C PRO A 119 3.01 23.95 -11.11
N LEU A 120 3.28 23.36 -9.94
CA LEU A 120 4.63 23.00 -9.52
C LEU A 120 4.74 21.49 -9.37
N TYR A 121 5.80 20.94 -9.96
CA TYR A 121 6.09 19.51 -10.00
C TYR A 121 7.46 19.24 -9.41
N LEU A 122 7.59 18.11 -8.75
CA LEU A 122 8.86 17.53 -8.36
C LEU A 122 9.08 16.27 -9.19
N ASN A 123 10.05 16.35 -10.11
CA ASN A 123 10.37 15.26 -11.01
C ASN A 123 11.60 14.52 -10.51
N PHE A 124 11.57 13.20 -10.55
CA PHE A 124 12.71 12.34 -10.23
C PHE A 124 13.06 11.47 -11.42
N GLY A 125 14.36 11.32 -11.66
CA GLY A 125 14.91 10.29 -12.54
C GLY A 125 15.77 9.34 -11.71
N VAL A 126 15.48 8.06 -11.78
CA VAL A 126 16.15 7.00 -11.03
C VAL A 126 16.66 5.98 -12.03
N ASP A 127 17.98 5.85 -12.13
CA ASP A 127 18.61 4.85 -12.99
C ASP A 127 19.18 3.75 -12.08
N LEU A 128 18.69 2.53 -12.29
CA LEU A 128 19.17 1.33 -11.62
C LEU A 128 20.00 0.52 -12.60
N ILE A 129 21.17 0.06 -12.16
CA ILE A 129 22.04 -0.81 -12.94
C ILE A 129 22.14 -2.18 -12.28
N LEU A 130 22.24 -3.23 -13.10
CA LEU A 130 22.46 -4.58 -12.61
C LEU A 130 23.93 -4.74 -12.16
N ASN A 131 24.12 -5.08 -10.89
CA ASN A 131 25.42 -5.41 -10.30
C ASN A 131 25.31 -6.71 -9.51
N ASP A 132 26.15 -7.70 -9.81
CA ASP A 132 26.20 -9.00 -9.13
C ASP A 132 24.82 -9.66 -8.91
N SER A 133 23.94 -9.55 -9.91
CA SER A 133 22.56 -10.10 -9.93
C SER A 133 21.49 -9.29 -9.18
N LEU A 134 21.81 -8.11 -8.66
CA LEU A 134 20.84 -7.21 -8.02
C LEU A 134 20.81 -5.85 -8.72
N LEU A 135 19.65 -5.20 -8.70
CA LEU A 135 19.54 -3.81 -9.17
C LEU A 135 20.00 -2.86 -8.07
N VAL A 136 21.02 -2.07 -8.37
CA VAL A 136 21.55 -1.05 -7.47
C VAL A 136 21.31 0.34 -8.04
N LEU A 137 21.09 1.31 -7.16
CA LEU A 137 20.93 2.71 -7.54
C LEU A 137 22.26 3.24 -8.11
N ASP A 138 22.27 3.59 -9.39
CA ASP A 138 23.42 4.21 -10.06
C ASP A 138 23.31 5.73 -10.03
N LYS A 139 22.12 6.25 -10.39
CA LYS A 139 21.91 7.68 -10.54
C LYS A 139 20.55 8.11 -10.02
N LEU A 140 20.54 9.25 -9.32
CA LEU A 140 19.34 9.95 -8.90
C LEU A 140 19.40 11.40 -9.38
N VAL A 141 18.34 11.83 -10.06
CA VAL A 141 18.14 13.21 -10.50
C VAL A 141 16.86 13.73 -9.87
N VAL A 142 16.92 14.92 -9.27
CA VAL A 142 15.76 15.63 -8.69
C VAL A 142 15.61 16.96 -9.42
N GLY A 143 14.56 17.09 -10.23
CA GLY A 143 14.37 18.22 -11.14
C GLY A 143 15.53 18.32 -12.14
N LYS A 144 16.38 19.34 -11.95
CA LYS A 144 17.60 19.56 -12.74
C LYS A 144 18.89 19.20 -11.99
N LEU A 145 18.78 18.73 -10.74
CA LEU A 145 19.91 18.44 -9.87
C LEU A 145 20.26 16.96 -9.93
N GLN A 146 21.47 16.63 -10.35
CA GLN A 146 22.01 15.29 -10.16
C GLN A 146 22.53 15.16 -8.73
N VAL A 147 22.06 14.17 -8.00
CA VAL A 147 22.51 13.90 -6.63
C VAL A 147 23.90 13.23 -6.71
N PRO A 148 24.93 13.80 -6.07
CA PRO A 148 26.26 13.19 -6.01
C PRO A 148 26.24 11.84 -5.27
N ASN A 149 27.01 10.87 -5.73
CA ASN A 149 27.05 9.52 -5.16
C ASN A 149 27.37 9.49 -3.66
N GLY A 150 28.26 10.38 -3.18
CA GLY A 150 28.55 10.48 -1.75
C GLY A 150 27.33 10.88 -0.90
N LEU A 151 26.39 11.67 -1.45
CA LEU A 151 25.13 11.96 -0.76
C LEU A 151 24.17 10.76 -0.80
N LEU A 152 24.19 9.97 -1.88
CA LEU A 152 23.40 8.73 -1.96
C LEU A 152 23.84 7.72 -0.91
N GLU A 153 25.15 7.52 -0.74
CA GLU A 153 25.71 6.63 0.28
C GLU A 153 25.34 7.08 1.71
N LEU A 154 25.51 8.37 2.00
CA LEU A 154 25.12 8.95 3.29
C LEU A 154 23.61 8.80 3.54
N ALA A 155 22.78 9.13 2.55
CA ALA A 155 21.33 8.98 2.65
C ALA A 155 20.94 7.52 2.91
N SER A 156 21.54 6.56 2.21
CA SER A 156 21.24 5.13 2.38
C SER A 156 21.58 4.61 3.78
N THR A 157 22.66 5.12 4.40
CA THR A 157 23.09 4.71 5.74
C THR A 157 22.18 5.32 6.81
N ASN A 158 21.84 6.60 6.66
CA ASN A 158 20.95 7.29 7.58
C ASN A 158 19.51 6.78 7.48
N MET A 159 19.03 6.47 6.28
CA MET A 159 17.68 5.93 6.06
C MET A 159 17.50 4.59 6.76
N ARG A 160 18.48 3.67 6.63
CA ARG A 160 18.48 2.37 7.33
C ARG A 160 18.38 2.55 8.84
N ASN A 161 19.25 3.38 9.42
CA ASN A 161 19.27 3.62 10.86
C ASN A 161 17.98 4.27 11.39
N TYR A 162 17.32 5.12 10.59
CA TYR A 162 16.07 5.76 10.99
C TYR A 162 14.87 4.82 10.89
N LEU A 163 14.82 3.99 9.85
CA LEU A 163 13.71 3.06 9.60
C LEU A 163 13.76 1.80 10.48
N ASP A 164 14.96 1.36 10.91
CA ASP A 164 15.13 0.18 11.76
C ASP A 164 14.62 0.37 13.20
N ILE A 165 14.43 1.61 13.67
CA ILE A 165 14.21 1.87 15.10
C ILE A 165 12.75 1.59 15.53
N GLU A 166 11.74 1.68 14.66
CA GLU A 166 10.34 1.49 15.07
C GLU A 166 9.38 0.91 14.01
N ASN A 167 9.81 0.66 12.76
CA ASN A 167 8.87 0.33 11.68
C ASN A 167 9.04 -1.09 11.12
N ASN A 168 8.21 -2.03 11.62
CA ASN A 168 8.15 -3.42 11.13
C ASN A 168 7.93 -3.52 9.61
N ALA A 169 7.31 -2.51 8.98
CA ALA A 169 7.08 -2.49 7.53
C ALA A 169 8.37 -2.40 6.72
N TYR A 170 9.38 -1.69 7.23
CA TYR A 170 10.66 -1.61 6.56
C TYR A 170 11.42 -2.94 6.63
N GLN A 171 11.37 -3.63 7.78
CA GLN A 171 12.01 -4.93 7.97
C GLN A 171 11.42 -5.99 7.05
N ASP A 172 10.09 -6.08 6.96
CA ASP A 172 9.42 -7.04 6.07
C ASP A 172 9.70 -6.73 4.60
N PHE A 173 9.75 -5.46 4.19
CA PHE A 173 10.14 -5.09 2.82
C PHE A 173 11.60 -5.43 2.52
N SER A 174 12.51 -5.21 3.47
CA SER A 174 13.93 -5.57 3.35
C SER A 174 14.11 -7.10 3.23
N GLU A 175 13.35 -7.87 4.01
CA GLU A 175 13.29 -9.34 3.90
C GLU A 175 12.80 -9.77 2.50
N LEU A 176 11.78 -9.10 1.95
CA LEU A 176 11.29 -9.38 0.59
C LEU A 176 12.36 -9.16 -0.49
N ILE A 177 13.11 -8.06 -0.40
CA ILE A 177 14.22 -7.79 -1.32
C ILE A 177 15.35 -8.81 -1.14
N THR A 178 15.59 -9.26 0.10
CA THR A 178 16.60 -10.29 0.39
C THR A 178 16.21 -11.66 -0.16
N ASN A 179 14.90 -11.94 -0.29
CA ASN A 179 14.39 -13.15 -0.90
C ASN A 179 14.52 -13.17 -2.43
N ILE A 180 15.06 -12.12 -3.06
CA ILE A 180 15.37 -12.10 -4.48
C ILE A 180 16.73 -12.78 -4.68
N ASP A 181 16.71 -13.93 -5.35
CA ASP A 181 17.93 -14.70 -5.65
C ASP A 181 18.68 -14.10 -6.84
N GLN A 182 17.95 -13.70 -7.88
CA GLN A 182 18.54 -13.21 -9.12
C GLN A 182 17.64 -12.22 -9.85
N VAL A 183 18.23 -11.14 -10.35
CA VAL A 183 17.63 -10.24 -11.33
C VAL A 183 18.47 -10.25 -12.61
N SER A 184 17.81 -10.22 -13.76
CA SER A 184 18.47 -9.90 -15.03
C SER A 184 17.58 -9.02 -15.90
N VAL A 185 18.19 -8.12 -16.67
CA VAL A 185 17.50 -7.24 -17.60
C VAL A 185 18.12 -7.41 -18.98
N ILE A 186 17.40 -8.07 -19.89
CA ILE A 186 17.89 -8.47 -21.20
C ILE A 186 16.74 -8.33 -22.19
N GLN A 187 16.97 -7.71 -23.36
CA GLN A 187 15.96 -7.57 -24.42
C GLN A 187 14.65 -6.91 -23.92
N ASP A 188 14.76 -5.79 -23.23
CA ASP A 188 13.62 -5.01 -22.71
C ASP A 188 12.68 -5.82 -21.78
N ARG A 189 13.24 -6.84 -21.11
CA ARG A 189 12.54 -7.68 -20.14
C ARG A 189 13.35 -7.79 -18.87
N ILE A 190 12.64 -7.76 -17.74
CA ILE A 190 13.19 -8.10 -16.44
C ILE A 190 12.80 -9.53 -16.10
N TYR A 191 13.77 -10.29 -15.62
CA TYR A 191 13.60 -11.62 -15.05
C TYR A 191 13.98 -11.52 -13.57
N VAL A 192 13.08 -11.96 -12.70
CA VAL A 192 13.30 -11.97 -11.25
C VAL A 192 13.04 -13.37 -10.74
N THR A 193 14.06 -13.98 -10.15
CA THR A 193 13.94 -15.23 -9.39
C THR A 193 13.90 -14.89 -7.92
N LEU A 194 12.87 -15.34 -7.22
CA LEU A 194 12.68 -15.05 -5.80
C LEU A 194 12.12 -16.24 -5.03
N GLN A 195 12.40 -16.28 -3.73
CA GLN A 195 11.82 -17.24 -2.80
C GLN A 195 10.49 -16.71 -2.27
N TRP A 196 9.39 -17.35 -2.67
CA TRP A 196 8.07 -17.08 -2.11
C TRP A 196 8.01 -17.53 -0.67
N ASP A 197 7.73 -16.61 0.25
CA ASP A 197 7.45 -16.92 1.65
C ASP A 197 6.01 -16.51 2.01
N PRO A 198 5.09 -17.46 2.23
CA PRO A 198 3.70 -17.16 2.55
C PRO A 198 3.53 -16.37 3.85
N VAL A 199 4.41 -16.59 4.83
CA VAL A 199 4.35 -15.90 6.12
C VAL A 199 4.74 -14.44 5.92
N LEU A 200 5.82 -14.18 5.18
CA LEU A 200 6.26 -12.82 4.87
C LEU A 200 5.20 -12.05 4.07
N ILE A 201 4.65 -12.65 3.02
CA ILE A 201 3.60 -12.02 2.20
C ILE A 201 2.36 -11.69 3.04
N SER A 202 1.98 -12.57 3.97
CA SER A 202 0.87 -12.31 4.89
C SER A 202 1.16 -11.11 5.80
N ARG A 203 2.37 -11.02 6.40
CA ARG A 203 2.77 -9.88 7.24
C ARG A 203 2.78 -8.56 6.48
N ILE A 204 3.34 -8.54 5.26
CA ILE A 204 3.35 -7.36 4.39
C ILE A 204 1.93 -6.93 4.05
N SER A 205 1.04 -7.88 3.72
CA SER A 205 -0.36 -7.58 3.43
C SER A 205 -1.07 -6.95 4.63
N GLU A 206 -0.91 -7.51 5.82
CA GLU A 206 -1.50 -6.98 7.05
C GLU A 206 -0.98 -5.55 7.36
N GLN A 207 0.32 -5.31 7.17
CA GLN A 207 0.89 -3.98 7.34
C GLN A 207 0.40 -2.98 6.31
N ALA A 208 0.34 -3.37 5.04
CA ALA A 208 -0.13 -2.52 3.96
C ALA A 208 -1.57 -2.07 4.21
N GLN A 209 -2.45 -2.97 4.67
CA GLN A 209 -3.82 -2.62 5.03
C GLN A 209 -3.89 -1.53 6.10
N ARG A 210 -3.04 -1.59 7.12
CA ARG A 210 -2.99 -0.56 8.19
C ARG A 210 -2.52 0.80 7.70
N LEU A 211 -1.67 0.87 6.67
CA LEU A 211 -1.24 2.16 6.10
C LEU A 211 -2.40 2.95 5.50
N PHE A 212 -3.52 2.29 5.17
CA PHE A 212 -4.72 2.93 4.62
C PHE A 212 -5.79 3.26 5.67
N ILE A 213 -5.54 2.99 6.97
CA ILE A 213 -6.49 3.26 8.05
C ILE A 213 -6.04 4.53 8.79
N SER A 214 -6.83 5.60 8.69
CA SER A 214 -6.58 6.84 9.42
C SER A 214 -6.86 6.68 10.92
N ASP A 215 -6.33 7.57 11.77
CA ASP A 215 -6.63 7.57 13.20
C ASP A 215 -8.15 7.70 13.48
N GLU A 216 -8.86 8.45 12.64
CA GLU A 216 -10.31 8.58 12.72
C GLU A 216 -11.02 7.27 12.37
N ASP A 217 -10.54 6.56 11.35
CA ASP A 217 -11.07 5.23 11.00
C ASP A 217 -10.73 4.19 12.07
N GLN A 218 -9.59 4.28 12.75
CA GLN A 218 -9.28 3.43 13.90
C GLN A 218 -10.31 3.64 15.03
N GLN A 219 -10.71 4.89 15.30
CA GLN A 219 -11.77 5.18 16.28
C GLN A 219 -13.10 4.58 15.88
N ARG A 220 -13.52 4.74 14.61
CA ARG A 220 -14.74 4.12 14.07
C ARG A 220 -14.71 2.60 14.21
N ILE A 221 -13.59 1.97 13.85
CA ILE A 221 -13.38 0.51 13.95
C ILE A 221 -13.52 0.05 15.41
N MET A 222 -12.90 0.74 16.37
CA MET A 222 -13.04 0.42 17.78
C MET A 222 -14.50 0.49 18.24
N GLU A 223 -15.23 1.52 17.83
CA GLU A 223 -16.62 1.70 18.21
C GLU A 223 -17.55 0.65 17.57
N HIS A 224 -17.38 0.34 16.28
CA HIS A 224 -18.11 -0.74 15.63
C HIS A 224 -17.80 -2.09 16.30
N TYR A 225 -16.55 -2.31 16.73
CA TYR A 225 -16.17 -3.56 17.38
C TYR A 225 -16.81 -3.68 18.77
N ARG A 226 -16.92 -2.58 19.54
CA ARG A 226 -17.68 -2.55 20.80
C ARG A 226 -19.15 -2.89 20.57
N LEU A 227 -19.78 -2.33 19.53
CA LEU A 227 -21.16 -2.65 19.18
C LEU A 227 -21.32 -4.14 18.81
N ILE A 228 -20.38 -4.72 18.06
CA ILE A 228 -20.37 -6.16 17.78
C ILE A 228 -20.31 -6.97 19.08
N SER A 229 -19.44 -6.60 20.02
CA SER A 229 -19.34 -7.26 21.33
C SER A 229 -20.66 -7.19 22.09
N GLU A 230 -21.31 -6.02 22.15
CA GLU A 230 -22.62 -5.83 22.80
C GLU A 230 -23.71 -6.73 22.17
N ILE A 231 -23.77 -6.79 20.84
CA ILE A 231 -24.69 -7.67 20.11
C ILE A 231 -24.40 -9.14 20.44
N ALA A 232 -23.12 -9.54 20.44
CA ALA A 232 -22.70 -10.92 20.69
C ALA A 232 -22.99 -11.38 22.13
N ASP A 233 -22.83 -10.48 23.09
CA ASP A 233 -23.10 -10.74 24.51
C ASP A 233 -24.60 -10.85 24.79
N ALA A 234 -25.43 -10.09 24.06
CA ALA A 234 -26.89 -10.19 24.15
C ALA A 234 -27.44 -11.52 23.59
N ILE A 235 -26.66 -12.27 22.79
CA ILE A 235 -27.10 -13.56 22.23
C ILE A 235 -27.09 -14.64 23.33
N PRO A 236 -28.22 -15.34 23.57
CA PRO A 236 -28.31 -16.42 24.54
C PRO A 236 -27.24 -17.52 24.36
N ALA A 237 -26.67 -18.02 25.45
CA ALA A 237 -25.57 -19.00 25.42
C ALA A 237 -25.94 -20.36 24.78
N ASN A 238 -27.23 -20.67 24.65
CA ASN A 238 -27.72 -21.88 23.98
C ASN A 238 -27.75 -21.74 22.44
N LEU A 239 -27.69 -20.52 21.90
CA LEU A 239 -27.66 -20.26 20.48
C LEU A 239 -26.20 -20.24 19.98
N ARG A 240 -25.87 -21.23 19.16
CA ARG A 240 -24.51 -21.37 18.58
C ARG A 240 -24.33 -20.61 17.27
N ALA A 241 -25.43 -20.33 16.57
CA ALA A 241 -25.41 -19.64 15.29
C ALA A 241 -26.57 -18.66 15.13
N VAL A 242 -26.32 -17.54 14.46
CA VAL A 242 -27.32 -16.51 14.17
C VAL A 242 -27.27 -16.07 12.70
N SER A 243 -28.32 -15.41 12.24
CA SER A 243 -28.36 -14.80 10.91
C SER A 243 -27.39 -13.63 10.83
N LEU A 244 -26.74 -13.42 9.69
CA LEU A 244 -25.93 -12.22 9.41
C LEU A 244 -26.70 -10.91 9.67
N ASN A 245 -28.01 -10.90 9.43
CA ASN A 245 -28.87 -9.75 9.72
C ASN A 245 -28.87 -9.33 11.20
N THR A 246 -28.54 -10.25 12.13
CA THR A 246 -28.43 -9.96 13.57
C THR A 246 -27.38 -8.89 13.83
N PHE A 247 -26.33 -8.84 13.01
CA PHE A 247 -25.28 -7.83 13.08
C PHE A 247 -25.52 -6.67 12.11
N LEU A 248 -25.90 -6.96 10.86
CA LEU A 248 -26.05 -5.91 9.84
C LEU A 248 -27.05 -4.82 10.26
N VAL A 249 -28.24 -5.20 10.74
CA VAL A 249 -29.29 -4.23 11.07
C VAL A 249 -28.85 -3.23 12.15
N PRO A 250 -28.40 -3.65 13.35
CA PRO A 250 -27.97 -2.71 14.38
C PRO A 250 -26.71 -1.92 13.96
N MET A 251 -25.76 -2.54 13.28
CA MET A 251 -24.55 -1.84 12.83
C MET A 251 -24.87 -0.73 11.82
N PHE A 252 -25.71 -1.00 10.82
CA PHE A 252 -26.11 0.03 9.84
C PHE A 252 -26.99 1.11 10.46
N THR A 253 -27.79 0.77 11.46
CA THR A 253 -28.57 1.76 12.21
C THR A 253 -27.63 2.74 12.92
N ALA A 254 -26.63 2.23 13.64
CA ALA A 254 -25.63 3.05 14.32
C ALA A 254 -24.79 3.89 13.35
N ALA A 255 -24.36 3.32 12.22
CA ALA A 255 -23.63 4.04 11.18
C ALA A 255 -24.47 5.19 10.58
N ASN A 256 -25.78 4.97 10.36
CA ASN A 256 -26.68 6.01 9.88
C ASN A 256 -26.85 7.14 10.91
N GLU A 257 -27.08 6.82 12.18
CA GLU A 257 -27.21 7.81 13.26
C GLU A 257 -25.96 8.68 13.40
N ARG A 258 -24.76 8.09 13.25
CA ARG A 258 -23.48 8.82 13.27
C ARG A 258 -23.30 9.70 12.06
N SER A 259 -23.70 9.19 10.89
CA SER A 259 -23.70 9.95 9.64
C SER A 259 -24.59 11.18 9.75
N GLU A 260 -25.79 11.03 10.32
CA GLU A 260 -26.71 12.14 10.61
C GLU A 260 -26.13 13.12 11.65
N SER A 261 -25.28 12.63 12.54
CA SER A 261 -24.56 13.44 13.55
C SER A 261 -23.28 14.10 13.02
N GLY A 262 -22.98 13.97 11.73
CA GLY A 262 -21.88 14.66 11.06
C GLY A 262 -20.63 13.82 10.76
N SER A 263 -20.64 12.52 11.04
CA SER A 263 -19.57 11.60 10.58
C SER A 263 -19.67 11.38 9.07
N ASP A 264 -18.55 11.07 8.40
CA ASP A 264 -18.54 10.75 6.97
C ASP A 264 -19.28 9.42 6.72
N PRO A 265 -20.41 9.43 5.97
CA PRO A 265 -21.16 8.21 5.68
C PRO A 265 -20.37 7.16 4.91
N ILE A 266 -19.40 7.58 4.08
CA ILE A 266 -18.56 6.64 3.32
C ILE A 266 -17.60 5.93 4.28
N ALA A 267 -16.93 6.69 5.15
CA ALA A 267 -16.03 6.15 6.16
C ALA A 267 -16.76 5.20 7.12
N GLU A 268 -17.93 5.59 7.66
CA GLU A 268 -18.74 4.75 8.56
C GLU A 268 -19.09 3.40 7.93
N ASN A 269 -19.56 3.39 6.68
CA ASN A 269 -19.92 2.15 6.00
C ASN A 269 -18.69 1.28 5.69
N ARG A 270 -17.56 1.91 5.32
CA ARG A 270 -16.29 1.21 5.09
C ARG A 270 -15.80 0.53 6.37
N THR A 271 -15.70 1.27 7.47
CA THR A 271 -15.20 0.75 8.75
C THR A 271 -16.15 -0.30 9.33
N LEU A 272 -17.46 -0.13 9.18
CA LEU A 272 -18.46 -1.14 9.55
C LEU A 272 -18.19 -2.48 8.87
N PHE A 273 -18.03 -2.50 7.55
CA PHE A 273 -17.79 -3.74 6.83
C PHE A 273 -16.44 -4.36 7.16
N GLN A 274 -15.38 -3.55 7.30
CA GLN A 274 -14.06 -4.02 7.73
C GLN A 274 -14.14 -4.70 9.11
N THR A 275 -14.75 -4.04 10.09
CA THR A 275 -14.89 -4.59 11.45
C THR A 275 -15.78 -5.83 11.48
N LEU A 276 -16.87 -5.85 10.72
CA LEU A 276 -17.75 -7.02 10.62
C LEU A 276 -17.04 -8.21 9.96
N ALA A 277 -16.22 -7.98 8.93
CA ALA A 277 -15.43 -9.02 8.30
C ALA A 277 -14.45 -9.67 9.29
N ILE A 278 -13.70 -8.86 10.05
CA ILE A 278 -12.79 -9.34 11.09
C ILE A 278 -13.54 -10.28 12.07
N TYR A 279 -14.69 -9.84 12.58
CA TYR A 279 -15.46 -10.64 13.54
C TYR A 279 -15.98 -11.96 12.94
N VAL A 280 -16.62 -11.89 11.76
CA VAL A 280 -17.26 -13.06 11.11
C VAL A 280 -16.22 -14.09 10.64
N ASN A 281 -15.03 -13.64 10.23
CA ASN A 281 -13.92 -14.49 9.82
C ASN A 281 -13.08 -15.01 11.00
N ARG A 282 -13.35 -14.52 12.23
CA ARG A 282 -12.53 -14.79 13.43
C ARG A 282 -11.08 -14.34 13.28
N GLU A 283 -10.87 -13.25 12.54
CA GLU A 283 -9.56 -12.62 12.41
C GLU A 283 -9.26 -11.78 13.66
N ASN A 284 -7.99 -11.49 13.89
CA ASN A 284 -7.59 -10.66 15.03
C ASN A 284 -7.82 -9.19 14.69
N ILE A 285 -8.49 -8.44 15.56
CA ILE A 285 -8.71 -6.99 15.40
C ILE A 285 -7.39 -6.20 15.33
N SER A 286 -6.26 -6.76 15.77
CA SER A 286 -4.93 -6.18 15.59
C SER A 286 -4.50 -6.06 14.12
N GLN A 287 -5.15 -6.77 13.20
CA GLN A 287 -4.97 -6.55 11.76
C GLN A 287 -5.45 -5.17 11.32
N LEU A 288 -6.49 -4.62 11.96
CA LEU A 288 -7.00 -3.27 11.68
C LEU A 288 -6.40 -2.20 12.60
N LEU A 289 -6.26 -2.49 13.89
CA LEU A 289 -5.89 -1.50 14.91
C LEU A 289 -4.41 -1.54 15.34
N GLY A 290 -3.67 -2.57 14.92
CA GLY A 290 -2.35 -2.88 15.48
C GLY A 290 -2.41 -3.47 16.89
N GLU A 291 -1.27 -3.98 17.36
CA GLU A 291 -1.18 -4.72 18.63
C GLU A 291 -1.47 -3.87 19.87
N THR A 292 -1.14 -2.58 19.84
CA THR A 292 -1.30 -1.69 21.00
C THR A 292 -2.78 -1.39 21.26
N LEU A 293 -3.50 -0.87 20.26
CA LEU A 293 -4.92 -0.54 20.38
C LEU A 293 -5.78 -1.80 20.50
N ALA A 294 -5.42 -2.91 19.83
CA ALA A 294 -6.16 -4.16 19.97
C ALA A 294 -6.17 -4.71 21.40
N LYS A 295 -5.12 -4.47 22.20
CA LYS A 295 -5.07 -4.89 23.62
C LYS A 295 -6.04 -4.11 24.51
N GLU A 296 -6.45 -2.92 24.09
CA GLU A 296 -7.46 -2.11 24.80
C GLU A 296 -8.88 -2.64 24.55
N MET A 297 -9.06 -3.46 23.51
CA MET A 297 -10.34 -4.03 23.13
C MET A 297 -10.59 -5.34 23.87
N GLN A 298 -11.77 -5.48 24.49
CA GLN A 298 -12.20 -6.77 24.99
C GLN A 298 -12.56 -7.70 23.83
N PRO A 299 -12.05 -8.94 23.78
CA PRO A 299 -12.41 -9.88 22.72
C PRO A 299 -13.92 -10.13 22.70
N ALA A 300 -14.54 -9.92 21.54
CA ALA A 300 -15.96 -10.19 21.36
C ALA A 300 -16.24 -11.69 21.53
N LYS A 301 -17.32 -12.02 22.23
CA LYS A 301 -17.81 -13.40 22.28
C LYS A 301 -18.09 -13.90 20.87
N TYR A 302 -17.51 -15.05 20.52
CA TYR A 302 -17.75 -15.61 19.20
C TYR A 302 -19.12 -16.30 19.09
N ILE A 303 -19.88 -15.93 18.07
CA ILE A 303 -21.11 -16.60 17.63
C ILE A 303 -20.98 -16.91 16.14
N GLU A 304 -21.37 -18.11 15.72
CA GLU A 304 -21.33 -18.47 14.30
C GLU A 304 -22.36 -17.65 13.50
N VAL A 305 -21.89 -16.93 12.48
CA VAL A 305 -22.75 -16.11 11.63
C VAL A 305 -23.05 -16.83 10.34
N ARG A 306 -24.34 -16.90 9.96
CA ARG A 306 -24.79 -17.61 8.76
C ARG A 306 -25.62 -16.72 7.84
N LEU A 307 -25.45 -16.91 6.53
CA LEU A 307 -26.32 -16.40 5.49
C LEU A 307 -26.96 -17.59 4.78
N LYS A 308 -28.30 -17.61 4.67
CA LYS A 308 -29.04 -18.77 4.11
C LYS A 308 -28.60 -20.12 4.71
N ARG A 309 -28.36 -20.15 6.03
CA ARG A 309 -27.87 -21.30 6.82
C ARG A 309 -26.43 -21.75 6.53
N ARG A 310 -25.66 -20.99 5.76
CA ARG A 310 -24.26 -21.27 5.41
C ARG A 310 -23.32 -20.25 6.05
N GLN A 311 -22.30 -20.73 6.74
CA GLN A 311 -21.28 -19.87 7.37
C GLN A 311 -20.33 -19.30 6.33
N ASP A 312 -19.86 -20.14 5.41
CA ASP A 312 -18.99 -19.77 4.31
C ASP A 312 -19.60 -18.66 3.46
N LEU A 313 -20.91 -18.72 3.17
CA LEU A 313 -21.60 -17.67 2.43
C LEU A 313 -21.61 -16.32 3.18
N ALA A 314 -21.73 -16.34 4.51
CA ALA A 314 -21.65 -15.12 5.31
C ALA A 314 -20.24 -14.52 5.28
N GLN A 315 -19.21 -15.37 5.50
CA GLN A 315 -17.80 -15.00 5.45
C GLN A 315 -17.43 -14.38 4.10
N HIS A 316 -17.79 -15.06 2.99
CA HIS A 316 -17.53 -14.55 1.65
C HIS A 316 -18.20 -13.20 1.39
N LEU A 317 -19.48 -13.05 1.76
CA LEU A 317 -20.21 -11.80 1.53
C LEU A 317 -19.55 -10.63 2.27
N VAL A 318 -19.24 -10.79 3.57
CA VAL A 318 -18.69 -9.69 4.37
C VAL A 318 -17.26 -9.34 3.95
N SER A 319 -16.44 -10.32 3.58
CA SER A 319 -15.08 -10.06 3.07
C SER A 319 -15.14 -9.28 1.76
N ILE A 320 -15.99 -9.67 0.80
CA ILE A 320 -16.15 -8.96 -0.48
C ILE A 320 -16.72 -7.56 -0.23
N ALA A 321 -17.69 -7.40 0.68
CA ALA A 321 -18.24 -6.11 1.03
C ALA A 321 -17.19 -5.18 1.66
N ALA A 322 -16.35 -5.69 2.57
CA ALA A 322 -15.26 -4.93 3.18
C ALA A 322 -14.25 -4.45 2.13
N ILE A 323 -13.84 -5.33 1.21
CA ILE A 323 -12.92 -4.98 0.12
C ILE A 323 -13.56 -3.94 -0.80
N THR A 324 -14.81 -4.16 -1.20
CA THR A 324 -15.56 -3.25 -2.09
C THR A 324 -15.71 -1.86 -1.48
N ALA A 325 -16.04 -1.78 -0.18
CA ALA A 325 -16.19 -0.52 0.53
C ALA A 325 -14.85 0.20 0.78
N SER A 326 -13.75 -0.56 0.85
CA SER A 326 -12.41 -0.01 1.10
C SER A 326 -11.70 0.48 -0.16
N VAL A 327 -11.78 -0.33 -1.23
CA VAL A 327 -10.90 -0.21 -2.40
C VAL A 327 -11.71 -0.07 -3.71
N GLY A 328 -13.02 -0.26 -3.66
CA GLY A 328 -13.92 -0.13 -4.81
C GLY A 328 -14.30 -1.47 -5.44
N ALA A 329 -15.38 -1.45 -6.25
CA ALA A 329 -15.95 -2.64 -6.86
C ALA A 329 -15.02 -3.29 -7.91
N ASP A 330 -14.26 -2.50 -8.66
CA ASP A 330 -13.35 -3.02 -9.69
C ASP A 330 -12.23 -3.89 -9.07
N PHE A 331 -11.74 -3.51 -7.89
CA PHE A 331 -10.75 -4.31 -7.16
C PHE A 331 -11.32 -5.60 -6.61
N ALA A 332 -12.48 -5.49 -5.96
CA ALA A 332 -13.16 -6.65 -5.40
C ALA A 332 -13.48 -7.66 -6.50
N GLN A 333 -13.90 -7.19 -7.67
CA GLN A 333 -14.13 -8.01 -8.85
C GLN A 333 -12.83 -8.67 -9.30
N LEU A 334 -11.74 -7.91 -9.51
CA LEU A 334 -10.46 -8.46 -9.92
C LEU A 334 -9.94 -9.52 -8.96
N LEU A 335 -10.02 -9.29 -7.65
CA LEU A 335 -9.58 -10.27 -6.65
C LEU A 335 -10.45 -11.53 -6.68
N SER A 336 -11.77 -11.37 -6.81
CA SER A 336 -12.71 -12.49 -6.91
C SER A 336 -12.45 -13.33 -8.16
N THR A 337 -12.35 -12.71 -9.33
CA THR A 337 -12.14 -13.44 -10.60
C THR A 337 -10.75 -14.06 -10.66
N THR A 338 -9.73 -13.36 -10.17
CA THR A 338 -8.37 -13.91 -10.05
C THR A 338 -8.36 -15.12 -9.12
N LYS A 339 -9.02 -15.04 -7.96
CA LYS A 339 -9.12 -16.18 -7.04
C LYS A 339 -9.83 -17.37 -7.68
N GLU A 340 -10.99 -17.14 -8.31
CA GLU A 340 -11.76 -18.21 -8.95
C GLU A 340 -10.99 -18.88 -10.09
N ALA A 341 -10.33 -18.09 -10.93
CA ALA A 341 -9.49 -18.60 -12.01
C ALA A 341 -8.28 -19.37 -11.48
N TYR A 342 -7.69 -18.91 -10.37
CA TYR A 342 -6.62 -19.60 -9.68
C TYR A 342 -7.08 -20.96 -9.13
N ASP A 343 -8.19 -20.97 -8.39
CA ASP A 343 -8.76 -22.19 -7.80
C ASP A 343 -9.17 -23.21 -8.86
N ALA A 344 -9.69 -22.75 -10.00
CA ALA A 344 -9.98 -23.58 -11.17
C ALA A 344 -8.72 -24.19 -11.79
N ARG A 345 -7.62 -23.42 -11.87
CA ARG A 345 -6.35 -23.85 -12.48
C ARG A 345 -5.62 -24.87 -11.62
N TYR A 346 -5.60 -24.67 -10.30
CA TYR A 346 -4.80 -25.50 -9.39
C TYR A 346 -5.63 -26.48 -8.54
N ARG A 347 -6.95 -26.56 -8.77
CA ARG A 347 -7.87 -27.45 -8.04
C ARG A 347 -7.80 -27.26 -6.51
N SER A 348 -7.53 -26.03 -6.07
CA SER A 348 -7.56 -25.64 -4.64
C SER A 348 -8.95 -25.23 -4.16
N GLY A 349 -9.97 -25.34 -5.02
CA GLY A 349 -11.36 -25.12 -4.63
C GLY A 349 -11.74 -26.06 -3.49
N PHE A 350 -12.25 -25.44 -2.41
CA PHE A 350 -12.85 -26.03 -1.20
C PHE A 350 -13.02 -27.56 -1.13
#